data_AF-A0A6I9XC86-F1
#
_entry.id   AF-A0A6I9XC86-F1
#
_cell.length_a   1.000
_cell.length_b   1.000
_cell.length_c   1.000
_cell.angle_alpha   90.00
_cell.angle_beta   90.00
_cell.angle_gamma   90.00
#
_symmetry.space_group_name_H-M   'P 1'
#
loop_
_entity.id
_entity.type
_entity.pdbx_description
1 polymer ?
#
loop_
_entity_poly.entity_id
_entity_poly.type
_entity_poly.pdbx_seq_one_letter_code
_entity_poly.pdbx_strand_id
1 'polypeptide(L)'
;LIFSLQIVFFTGIAINECINYVLKHTIRQSRPMKRDGMYAEYGMPSTHAQFMWFFAAYATLFIYVRLNYNCTVVERFWRTIVAIGCIVTAIFVTYSRVYLLYHSYNQVLCGLLIGIALGTAWFAIMHTILTPLFPVVVSWRISEYLLLRDTTLIPNVLWFEYTNIRTEARARARKLSAIGRSH
;
A
#
# COMPACT_ATOMS: atom_id res chain seq x y z
N LEU A 1 3.70 -12.95 -4.72
CA LEU A 1 3.62 -11.56 -5.23
C LEU A 1 2.87 -10.60 -4.31
N ILE A 2 1.56 -10.80 -4.06
CA ILE A 2 0.72 -9.83 -3.34
C ILE A 2 1.30 -9.46 -1.97
N PHE A 3 1.80 -10.43 -1.22
CA PHE A 3 2.45 -10.18 0.07
C PHE A 3 3.75 -9.36 -0.06
N SER A 4 4.60 -9.66 -1.05
CA SER A 4 5.81 -8.88 -1.33
C SER A 4 5.48 -7.43 -1.73
N LEU A 5 4.38 -7.23 -2.48
CA LEU A 5 3.87 -5.90 -2.84
C LEU A 5 3.42 -5.11 -1.61
N GLN A 6 2.75 -5.78 -0.65
CA GLN A 6 2.31 -5.17 0.61
C GLN A 6 3.51 -4.76 1.47
N ILE A 7 4.52 -5.62 1.62
CA ILE A 7 5.74 -5.28 2.36
C ILE A 7 6.39 -4.04 1.76
N VAL A 8 6.63 -4.04 0.45
CA VAL A 8 7.27 -2.89 -0.23
C VAL A 8 6.45 -1.61 -0.07
N PHE A 9 5.13 -1.71 -0.09
CA PHE A 9 4.26 -0.58 0.16
C PHE A 9 4.40 -0.05 1.60
N PHE A 10 4.38 -0.91 2.62
CA PHE A 10 4.59 -0.51 4.02
C PHE A 10 5.99 0.06 4.26
N THR A 11 7.01 -0.50 3.61
CA THR A 11 8.36 0.07 3.62
C THR A 11 8.37 1.48 3.03
N GLY A 12 7.64 1.71 1.93
CA GLY A 12 7.47 3.03 1.34
C GLY A 12 6.82 4.04 2.29
N ILE A 13 5.78 3.62 3.03
CA ILE A 13 5.15 4.44 4.07
C ILE A 13 6.16 4.80 5.16
N ALA A 14 6.92 3.82 5.66
CA ALA A 14 7.91 4.05 6.72
C ALA A 14 9.01 5.02 6.27
N ILE A 15 9.50 4.89 5.03
CA ILE A 15 10.47 5.82 4.45
C ILE A 15 9.87 7.22 4.30
N ASN A 16 8.63 7.32 3.83
CA ASN A 16 7.93 8.61 3.70
C ASN A 16 7.78 9.33 5.06
N GLU A 17 7.41 8.59 6.12
CA GLU A 17 7.35 9.12 7.49
C GLU A 17 8.73 9.53 8.01
N CYS A 18 9.76 8.73 7.75
CA CYS A 18 11.14 9.07 8.10
C CYS A 18 11.59 10.38 7.42
N ILE A 19 11.32 10.54 6.13
CA ILE A 19 11.62 11.77 5.38
C ILE A 19 10.83 12.95 5.95
N ASN A 20 9.54 12.77 6.27
CA ASN A 20 8.75 13.83 6.90
C ASN A 20 9.35 14.26 8.24
N TYR A 21 9.74 13.31 9.07
CA TYR A 21 10.39 13.55 10.35
C TYR A 21 11.69 14.33 10.18
N VAL A 22 12.58 13.90 9.28
CA VAL A 22 13.84 14.61 9.00
C VAL A 22 13.58 16.03 8.54
N LEU A 23 12.69 16.22 7.55
CA LEU A 23 12.37 17.54 7.01
C LEU A 23 11.81 18.50 8.07
N LYS A 24 10.96 18.00 8.97
CA LYS A 24 10.46 18.78 10.11
C LYS A 24 11.57 19.27 11.01
N HIS A 25 12.55 18.41 11.32
CA HIS A 25 13.67 18.76 12.19
C HIS A 25 14.73 19.63 11.50
N THR A 26 14.74 19.68 10.16
CA THR A 26 15.59 20.58 9.37
C THR A 26 14.95 21.97 9.19
N ILE A 27 13.68 22.04 8.76
CA ILE A 27 13.02 23.32 8.41
C ILE A 27 12.56 24.08 9.66
N ARG A 28 12.14 23.35 10.70
CA ARG A 28 11.76 23.89 12.01
C ARG A 28 10.70 25.00 12.00
N GLN A 29 9.82 25.04 10.99
CA GLN A 29 8.78 26.06 10.89
C GLN A 29 7.75 25.91 12.00
N SER A 30 7.33 27.01 12.62
CA SER A 30 6.26 27.03 13.61
C SER A 30 4.89 26.74 12.99
N ARG A 31 3.97 26.17 13.79
CA ARG A 31 2.56 25.99 13.41
C ARG A 31 1.80 27.33 13.51
N PRO A 32 0.68 27.50 12.80
CA PRO A 32 -0.10 28.75 12.82
C PRO A 32 -0.66 29.10 14.20
N MET A 33 -1.08 28.09 14.97
CA MET A 33 -1.63 28.25 16.32
C MET A 33 -0.80 27.45 17.32
N LYS A 34 -0.25 28.11 18.33
CA LYS A 34 0.39 27.45 19.48
C LYS A 34 -0.70 26.96 20.42
N ARG A 35 -0.69 25.67 20.75
CA ARG A 35 -1.59 25.09 21.76
C ARG A 35 -0.74 24.75 22.98
N ASP A 36 -1.04 25.40 24.10
CA ASP A 36 -0.33 25.17 25.35
C ASP A 36 -0.61 23.73 25.83
N GLY A 37 0.45 22.94 26.03
CA GLY A 37 0.36 21.61 26.66
C GLY A 37 0.69 20.40 25.78
N MET A 38 0.85 20.54 24.47
CA MET A 38 1.44 19.49 23.63
C MET A 38 2.76 19.98 23.04
N TYR A 39 3.81 19.16 23.14
CA TYR A 39 5.11 19.39 22.52
C TYR A 39 4.90 20.01 21.13
N ALA A 40 5.36 21.26 20.96
CA ALA A 40 5.16 22.03 19.75
C ALA A 40 6.04 21.46 18.63
N GLU A 41 5.64 20.33 18.07
CA GLU A 41 6.29 19.76 16.89
C GLU A 41 6.22 20.73 15.71
N TYR A 42 7.30 20.78 14.95
CA TYR A 42 7.41 21.61 13.76
C TYR A 42 6.28 21.34 12.75
N GLY A 43 5.80 22.40 12.12
CA GLY A 43 4.61 22.41 11.27
C GLY A 43 4.86 22.09 9.80
N MET A 44 6.11 22.12 9.34
CA MET A 44 6.45 21.94 7.92
C MET A 44 7.36 20.74 7.69
N PRO A 45 7.08 19.86 6.72
CA PRO A 45 5.82 19.73 5.98
C PRO A 45 4.71 19.05 6.80
N SER A 46 3.45 19.22 6.40
CA SER A 46 2.34 18.53 7.07
C SER A 46 2.41 17.02 6.84
N THR A 47 2.56 16.24 7.91
CA THR A 47 2.63 14.76 7.87
C THR A 47 1.37 14.15 7.25
N HIS A 48 0.20 14.62 7.66
CA HIS A 48 -1.07 14.10 7.15
C HIS A 48 -1.23 14.38 5.66
N ALA A 49 -0.80 15.56 5.19
CA ALA A 49 -0.81 15.86 3.77
C ALA A 49 0.18 14.99 3.00
N GLN A 50 1.43 14.92 3.45
CA GLN A 50 2.46 14.13 2.79
C GLN A 50 2.10 12.65 2.71
N PHE A 51 1.62 12.05 3.80
CA PHE A 51 1.16 10.66 3.85
C PHE A 51 -0.01 10.40 2.88
N MET A 52 -1.07 11.23 2.93
CA MET A 52 -2.25 10.99 2.10
C MET A 52 -1.97 11.18 0.61
N TRP A 53 -1.12 12.15 0.26
CA TRP A 53 -0.74 12.37 -1.14
C TRP A 53 0.28 11.35 -1.64
N PHE A 54 1.16 10.83 -0.78
CA PHE A 54 1.97 9.63 -1.08
C PHE A 54 1.07 8.43 -1.38
N PHE A 55 0.12 8.14 -0.50
CA PHE A 55 -0.82 7.03 -0.63
C PHE A 55 -1.63 7.15 -1.92
N ALA A 56 -2.23 8.32 -2.17
CA ALA A 56 -3.05 8.55 -3.35
C ALA A 56 -2.23 8.39 -4.64
N ALA A 57 -1.05 9.01 -4.74
CA ALA A 57 -0.20 8.89 -5.93
C ALA A 57 0.24 7.43 -6.18
N TYR A 58 0.72 6.73 -5.15
CA TYR A 58 1.12 5.34 -5.25
C TYR A 58 -0.05 4.43 -5.65
N ALA A 59 -1.21 4.58 -5.00
CA ALA A 59 -2.40 3.77 -5.28
C ALA A 59 -2.93 3.99 -6.70
N THR A 60 -2.99 5.25 -7.15
CA THR A 60 -3.41 5.58 -8.52
C THR A 60 -2.48 4.92 -9.55
N LEU A 61 -1.16 5.06 -9.40
CA LEU A 61 -0.20 4.44 -10.31
C LEU A 61 -0.29 2.91 -10.27
N PHE A 62 -0.41 2.32 -9.08
CA PHE A 62 -0.56 0.88 -8.93
C PHE A 62 -1.81 0.34 -9.63
N ILE A 63 -2.94 1.04 -9.51
CA ILE A 63 -4.18 0.67 -10.17
C ILE A 63 -4.05 0.74 -11.69
N TYR A 64 -3.54 1.85 -12.23
CA TYR A 64 -3.54 2.09 -13.67
C TYR A 64 -2.42 1.37 -14.43
N VAL A 65 -1.24 1.21 -13.81
CA VAL A 65 -0.09 0.57 -14.46
C VAL A 65 -0.07 -0.93 -14.19
N ARG A 66 -0.32 -1.33 -12.94
CA ARG A 66 -0.07 -2.71 -12.50
C ARG A 66 -1.31 -3.59 -12.56
N LEU A 67 -2.47 -3.05 -12.20
CA LEU A 67 -3.70 -3.82 -12.20
C LEU A 67 -4.40 -3.82 -13.56
N ASN A 68 -4.35 -2.73 -14.34
CA ASN A 68 -5.21 -2.48 -15.52
C ASN A 68 -4.94 -3.35 -16.76
N TYR A 69 -4.19 -4.44 -16.61
CA TYR A 69 -3.88 -5.38 -17.69
C TYR A 69 -5.04 -6.39 -17.85
N ASN A 70 -5.57 -6.53 -19.07
CA ASN A 70 -6.65 -7.48 -19.42
C ASN A 70 -7.93 -7.39 -18.57
N CYS A 71 -8.36 -6.19 -18.21
CA CYS A 71 -9.56 -6.00 -17.38
C CYS A 71 -10.80 -5.66 -18.19
N THR A 72 -11.94 -6.19 -17.74
CA THR A 72 -13.26 -5.86 -18.25
C THR A 72 -13.60 -4.39 -17.99
N VAL A 73 -14.57 -3.85 -18.74
CA VAL A 73 -15.05 -2.46 -18.56
C VAL A 73 -15.55 -2.23 -17.12
N VAL A 74 -16.22 -3.24 -16.54
CA VAL A 74 -16.74 -3.18 -15.16
C VAL A 74 -15.60 -3.11 -14.15
N GLU A 75 -14.56 -3.93 -14.28
CA GLU A 75 -13.39 -3.88 -13.39
C GLU A 75 -12.65 -2.56 -13.49
N ARG A 76 -12.49 -2.03 -14.71
CA ARG A 76 -11.90 -0.71 -14.93
C ARG A 76 -12.69 0.39 -14.23
N PHE A 77 -14.03 0.35 -14.34
CA PHE A 77 -14.90 1.31 -13.67
C PHE A 77 -14.73 1.30 -12.15
N TRP A 78 -14.79 0.12 -11.52
CA TRP A 78 -14.60 -0.01 -10.07
C TRP A 78 -13.21 0.47 -9.61
N ARG A 79 -12.18 0.21 -10.40
CA ARG A 79 -10.82 0.67 -10.11
C ARG A 79 -10.67 2.17 -10.22
N THR A 80 -11.31 2.79 -11.22
CA THR A 80 -11.37 4.25 -11.33
C THR A 80 -12.09 4.85 -10.13
N ILE A 81 -13.19 4.26 -9.66
CA ILE A 81 -13.88 4.71 -8.44
C ILE A 81 -12.93 4.66 -7.23
N VAL A 82 -12.20 3.56 -7.05
CA VAL A 82 -11.24 3.44 -5.95
C VAL A 82 -10.15 4.52 -6.03
N ALA A 83 -9.57 4.75 -7.21
CA ALA A 83 -8.55 5.78 -7.41
C ALA A 83 -9.08 7.19 -7.11
N ILE A 84 -10.28 7.52 -7.58
CA ILE A 84 -10.95 8.80 -7.27
C ILE A 84 -11.20 8.91 -5.77
N GLY A 85 -11.69 7.84 -5.13
CA GLY A 85 -11.91 7.78 -3.69
C GLY A 85 -10.65 8.13 -2.90
N CYS A 86 -9.49 7.56 -3.25
CA CYS A 86 -8.22 7.89 -2.60
C CYS A 86 -7.86 9.38 -2.68
N ILE A 87 -8.06 9.99 -3.87
CA ILE A 87 -7.78 11.43 -4.08
C ILE A 87 -8.74 12.29 -3.26
N VAL A 88 -10.03 11.96 -3.29
CA VAL A 88 -11.06 12.67 -2.52
C VAL A 88 -10.75 12.62 -1.03
N THR A 89 -10.41 11.44 -0.48
CA THR A 89 -10.01 11.32 0.92
C THR A 89 -8.76 12.14 1.23
N ALA A 90 -7.76 12.17 0.33
CA ALA A 90 -6.57 13.01 0.52
C ALA A 90 -6.91 14.51 0.59
N ILE A 91 -7.82 14.98 -0.27
CA ILE A 91 -8.33 16.36 -0.25
C ILE A 91 -9.03 16.64 1.09
N PHE A 92 -9.95 15.78 1.53
CA PHE A 92 -10.66 15.98 2.81
C PHE A 92 -9.69 16.03 4.01
N VAL A 93 -8.71 15.13 4.07
CA VAL A 93 -7.73 15.11 5.15
C VAL A 93 -6.87 16.37 5.14
N THR A 94 -6.38 16.79 3.97
CA THR A 94 -5.59 18.03 3.87
C THR A 94 -6.39 19.27 4.20
N TYR A 95 -7.63 19.36 3.73
CA TYR A 95 -8.56 20.44 4.08
C TYR A 95 -8.79 20.49 5.59
N SER A 96 -8.99 19.34 6.25
CA SER A 96 -9.17 19.28 7.71
C SER A 96 -7.98 19.88 8.49
N ARG A 97 -6.75 19.77 7.96
CA ARG A 97 -5.56 20.33 8.62
C ARG A 97 -5.53 21.85 8.60
N VAL A 98 -6.02 22.45 7.53
CA VAL A 98 -6.15 23.91 7.40
C VAL A 98 -7.33 24.40 8.23
N TYR A 99 -8.49 23.76 8.10
CA TYR A 99 -9.72 24.13 8.80
C TYR A 99 -9.58 24.12 10.32
N LEU A 100 -8.89 23.12 10.87
CA LEU A 100 -8.63 23.01 12.31
C LEU A 100 -7.42 23.83 12.79
N LEU A 101 -6.83 24.65 11.91
CA LEU A 101 -5.69 25.53 12.17
C LEU A 101 -4.42 24.79 12.64
N TYR A 102 -4.28 23.51 12.28
CA TYR A 102 -3.07 22.74 12.58
C TYR A 102 -1.90 23.11 11.68
N HIS A 103 -2.19 23.46 10.42
CA HIS A 103 -1.19 23.77 9.40
C HIS A 103 -1.63 24.93 8.52
N SER A 104 -0.66 25.71 8.02
CA SER A 104 -0.92 26.74 7.01
C SER A 104 -1.07 26.12 5.61
N TYR A 105 -1.65 26.88 4.67
CA TYR A 105 -1.74 26.47 3.27
C TYR A 105 -0.39 26.06 2.68
N ASN A 106 0.68 26.80 2.98
CA ASN A 106 2.04 26.50 2.51
C ASN A 106 2.58 25.18 3.07
N GLN A 107 2.31 24.88 4.34
CA GLN A 107 2.74 23.63 4.98
C GLN A 107 2.03 22.41 4.40
N VAL A 108 0.75 22.56 4.07
CA VAL A 108 -0.06 21.52 3.43
C VAL A 108 0.36 21.33 1.97
N LEU A 109 0.56 22.42 1.22
CA LEU A 109 1.00 22.36 -0.17
C LEU A 109 2.39 21.72 -0.31
N CYS A 110 3.33 22.08 0.56
CA CYS A 110 4.64 21.45 0.60
C CYS A 110 4.53 19.94 0.89
N GLY A 111 3.72 19.56 1.88
CA GLY A 111 3.45 18.14 2.16
C GLY A 111 2.84 17.41 0.96
N LEU A 112 1.87 18.01 0.28
CA LEU A 112 1.26 17.47 -0.94
C LEU A 112 2.32 17.20 -2.02
N LEU A 113 3.13 18.20 -2.37
CA LEU A 113 4.12 18.08 -3.44
C LEU A 113 5.17 17.01 -3.13
N ILE A 114 5.67 16.98 -1.90
CA ILE A 114 6.63 15.97 -1.44
C ILE A 114 5.97 14.58 -1.45
N GLY A 115 4.73 14.48 -0.98
CA GLY A 115 3.99 13.22 -0.96
C GLY A 115 3.81 12.64 -2.37
N ILE A 116 3.36 13.44 -3.33
CA ILE A 116 3.20 13.01 -4.73
C ILE A 116 4.56 12.58 -5.32
N ALA A 117 5.61 13.38 -5.10
CA ALA A 117 6.94 13.08 -5.63
C ALA A 117 7.49 11.77 -5.07
N LEU A 118 7.42 11.57 -3.75
CA LEU A 118 7.88 10.34 -3.09
C LEU A 118 7.02 9.13 -3.47
N GLY A 119 5.70 9.28 -3.55
CA GLY A 119 4.79 8.20 -3.95
C GLY A 119 5.07 7.72 -5.37
N THR A 120 5.29 8.66 -6.29
CA THR A 120 5.64 8.38 -7.68
C THR A 120 7.02 7.73 -7.80
N ALA A 121 8.04 8.29 -7.13
CA ALA A 121 9.39 7.75 -7.14
C ALA A 121 9.45 6.33 -6.54
N TRP A 122 8.77 6.11 -5.41
CA TRP A 122 8.70 4.80 -4.76
C TRP A 122 8.00 3.78 -5.66
N PHE A 123 6.89 4.17 -6.31
CA PHE A 123 6.23 3.30 -7.28
C PHE A 123 7.16 2.95 -8.46
N ALA A 124 7.91 3.92 -8.99
CA ALA A 124 8.84 3.67 -10.08
C ALA A 124 9.95 2.68 -9.67
N ILE A 125 10.57 2.85 -8.50
CA ILE A 125 11.57 1.92 -7.95
C ILE A 125 10.96 0.52 -7.76
N MET A 126 9.77 0.47 -7.17
CA MET A 126 9.05 -0.77 -6.93
C MET A 126 8.73 -1.51 -8.24
N HIS A 127 8.28 -0.79 -9.26
CA HIS A 127 7.85 -1.36 -10.54
C HIS A 127 9.04 -1.81 -11.39
N THR A 128 10.10 -1.00 -11.46
CA THR A 128 11.24 -1.24 -12.37
C THR A 128 12.34 -2.10 -11.75
N ILE A 129 12.62 -1.93 -10.45
CA ILE A 129 13.75 -2.57 -9.78
C ILE A 129 13.28 -3.75 -8.91
N LEU A 130 12.31 -3.52 -8.03
CA LEU A 130 11.93 -4.56 -7.04
C LEU A 130 11.07 -5.66 -7.65
N THR A 131 10.17 -5.33 -8.57
CA THR A 131 9.27 -6.31 -9.20
C THR A 131 10.02 -7.46 -9.89
N PRO A 132 11.07 -7.21 -10.71
CA PRO A 132 11.88 -8.28 -11.28
C PRO A 132 12.62 -9.15 -10.25
N LEU A 133 12.90 -8.62 -9.05
CA LEU A 133 13.64 -9.33 -8.00
C LEU A 133 12.75 -10.21 -7.12
N PHE A 134 11.43 -10.01 -7.12
CA PHE A 134 10.51 -10.75 -6.25
C PHE A 134 10.57 -12.29 -6.41
N PRO A 135 10.70 -12.87 -7.61
CA PRO A 135 10.84 -14.32 -7.75
C PRO A 135 12.08 -14.86 -7.02
N VAL A 136 13.18 -14.10 -7.03
CA VAL A 136 14.43 -14.47 -6.32
C VAL A 136 14.22 -14.37 -4.82
N VAL A 137 13.60 -13.29 -4.33
CA VAL A 137 13.33 -13.10 -2.89
C VAL A 137 12.42 -14.19 -2.34
N VAL A 138 11.37 -14.58 -3.07
CA VAL A 138 10.43 -15.64 -2.65
C VAL A 138 11.11 -17.02 -2.58
N SER A 139 12.21 -17.23 -3.31
CA SER A 139 12.98 -18.48 -3.26
C SER A 139 13.88 -18.63 -2.02
N TRP A 140 14.00 -17.62 -1.16
CA TRP A 140 14.83 -17.69 0.04
C TRP A 140 14.22 -18.56 1.14
N ARG A 141 15.07 -19.26 1.90
CA ARG A 141 14.66 -20.14 3.03
C ARG A 141 13.77 -19.44 4.06
N ILE A 142 14.00 -18.15 4.32
CA ILE A 142 13.19 -17.35 5.24
C ILE A 142 11.78 -17.15 4.67
N SER A 143 11.68 -16.92 3.36
CA SER A 143 10.39 -16.76 2.68
C SER A 143 9.61 -18.07 2.63
N GLU A 144 10.29 -19.20 2.48
CA GLU A 144 9.68 -20.52 2.59
C GLU A 144 9.16 -20.80 4.02
N TYR A 145 9.94 -20.44 5.05
CA TYR A 145 9.53 -20.54 6.46
C TYR A 145 8.30 -19.68 6.78
N LEU A 146 8.24 -18.47 6.22
CA LEU A 146 7.09 -17.56 6.35
C LEU A 146 5.92 -17.91 5.40
N LEU A 147 6.04 -19.01 4.63
CA LEU A 147 5.04 -19.48 3.67
C LEU A 147 4.66 -18.41 2.62
N LEU A 148 5.62 -17.59 2.20
CA LEU A 148 5.39 -16.58 1.18
C LEU A 148 5.16 -17.26 -0.16
N ARG A 149 3.96 -17.09 -0.71
CA ARG A 149 3.58 -17.69 -1.99
C ARG A 149 3.63 -16.68 -3.13
N ASP A 150 4.18 -17.14 -4.26
CA ASP A 150 3.99 -16.47 -5.52
C ASP A 150 2.76 -17.00 -6.26
N THR A 151 1.74 -16.15 -6.37
CA THR A 151 0.48 -16.46 -7.07
C THR A 151 0.35 -15.70 -8.39
N THR A 152 1.43 -15.05 -8.87
CA THR A 152 1.39 -14.19 -10.07
C THR A 152 0.81 -14.87 -11.31
N LEU A 153 1.12 -16.15 -11.49
CA LEU A 153 0.70 -16.92 -12.66
C LEU A 153 -0.70 -17.53 -12.52
N ILE A 154 -1.34 -17.38 -11.36
CA ILE A 154 -2.65 -17.98 -11.08
C ILE A 154 -3.72 -16.92 -11.37
N PRO A 155 -4.53 -17.07 -12.44
CA PRO A 155 -5.47 -16.05 -12.89
C PRO A 155 -6.60 -15.80 -11.89
N ASN A 156 -7.05 -16.84 -11.19
CA ASN A 156 -8.04 -16.73 -10.12
C ASN A 156 -7.59 -17.55 -8.92
N VAL A 157 -6.96 -16.87 -7.96
CA VAL A 157 -6.41 -17.48 -6.74
C VAL A 157 -7.52 -18.16 -5.92
N LEU A 158 -8.66 -17.50 -5.73
CA LEU A 158 -9.77 -18.04 -4.95
C LEU A 158 -10.33 -19.32 -5.56
N TRP A 159 -10.49 -19.34 -6.87
CA TRP A 159 -10.95 -20.54 -7.59
C TRP A 159 -9.92 -21.67 -7.53
N PHE A 160 -8.64 -21.34 -7.70
CA PHE A 160 -7.54 -22.31 -7.59
C PHE A 160 -7.44 -22.91 -6.18
N GLU A 161 -7.54 -22.09 -5.14
CA GLU A 161 -7.56 -22.56 -3.75
C GLU A 161 -8.79 -23.42 -3.47
N TYR A 162 -9.98 -22.96 -3.87
CA TYR A 162 -11.22 -23.70 -3.69
C TYR A 162 -11.15 -25.09 -4.32
N THR A 163 -10.70 -25.19 -5.56
CA THR A 163 -10.63 -26.46 -6.29
C THR A 163 -9.60 -27.42 -5.70
N ASN A 164 -8.42 -26.94 -5.33
CA ASN A 164 -7.40 -27.76 -4.67
C ASN A 164 -7.84 -28.24 -3.29
N ILE A 165 -8.37 -27.36 -2.44
CA ILE A 165 -8.86 -27.71 -1.10
C ILE A 165 -9.98 -28.75 -1.20
N ARG A 166 -10.94 -28.53 -2.12
CA ARG A 166 -12.05 -29.46 -2.32
C ARG A 166 -11.58 -30.84 -2.81
N THR A 167 -10.57 -30.88 -3.68
CA THR A 167 -10.02 -32.12 -4.24
C THR A 167 -9.26 -32.90 -3.17
N GLU A 168 -8.40 -32.22 -2.40
CA GLU A 168 -7.63 -32.81 -1.30
C GLU A 168 -8.56 -33.32 -0.18
N ALA A 169 -9.58 -32.54 0.20
CA ALA A 169 -10.57 -32.96 1.18
C ALA A 169 -11.30 -34.26 0.75
N ARG A 170 -11.70 -34.35 -0.52
CA ARG A 170 -12.31 -35.58 -1.09
C ARG A 170 -11.34 -36.75 -1.11
N ALA A 171 -10.07 -36.52 -1.44
CA ALA A 171 -9.05 -37.56 -1.43
C ALA A 171 -8.83 -38.12 -0.01
N ARG A 172 -8.77 -37.25 1.00
CA ARG A 172 -8.65 -37.65 2.42
C ARG A 172 -9.89 -38.39 2.92
N ALA A 173 -11.09 -37.92 2.59
CA ALA A 173 -12.33 -38.59 2.94
C ALA A 173 -12.40 -40.03 2.38
N ARG A 174 -11.97 -40.23 1.12
CA ARG A 174 -11.85 -41.56 0.52
C ARG A 174 -10.87 -42.47 1.28
N LYS A 175 -9.68 -41.96 1.62
CA LYS A 175 -8.68 -42.70 2.41
C LYS A 175 -9.23 -43.12 3.78
N LEU A 176 -9.90 -42.21 4.49
CA LEU A 176 -10.54 -42.49 5.78
C LEU A 176 -11.62 -43.58 5.66
N SER A 177 -12.48 -43.50 4.64
CA SER A 177 -13.53 -44.51 4.41
C SER A 177 -12.99 -45.88 4.02
N ALA A 178 -11.82 -45.93 3.36
CA ALA A 178 -11.16 -47.19 3.02
C ALA A 178 -10.55 -47.86 4.26
N ILE A 179 -9.94 -47.09 5.16
CA ILE A 179 -9.39 -47.59 6.44
C ILE A 179 -10.51 -48.08 7.37
N GLY A 180 -11.65 -47.40 7.39
CA GLY A 180 -12.80 -47.81 8.20
C GLY A 180 -13.54 -49.05 7.69
N ARG A 181 -13.27 -49.52 6.46
CA ARG A 181 -13.83 -50.76 5.88
C ARG A 181 -12.90 -51.96 6.01
N SER A 182 -11.65 -51.76 6.42
CA SER A 182 -10.66 -52.84 6.63
C SER A 182 -10.60 -53.35 8.08
N HIS A 183 -11.49 -52.86 8.95
CA HIS A 183 -11.76 -53.35 10.31
C HIS A 183 -13.17 -53.90 10.37
#